data_AF-A0A8T1FCR7-F1
#
_entry.id   AF-A0A8T1FCR7-F1
#
_cell.length_a   1.000
_cell.length_b   1.000
_cell.length_c   1.000
_cell.angle_alpha   90.00
_cell.angle_beta   90.00
_cell.angle_gamma   90.00
#
_symmetry.space_group_name_H-M   'P 1'
#
loop_
_entity.id
_entity.type
_entity.pdbx_description
1 polymer ?
#
loop_
_entity_poly.entity_id
_entity_poly.type
_entity_poly.pdbx_seq_one_letter_code
_entity_poly.pdbx_strand_id
1 'polypeptide(L)'
;MDLSRSAEYGYDQRIEVAGEHGMLQVQNPSKTAMVQSTKAGITADTLLHSFPERFREAYQLELDSFIDVVQGKGNPRLHWGASRMNTIIAEAARIAAVEKKVVTIKYTGTKQTAPRSDPVLECEYEF
;
A
#
# COMPACT_ATOMS: atom_id res chain seq x y z
N MET A 1 1.18 4.38 10.13
CA MET A 1 1.44 4.86 8.76
C MET A 1 1.56 6.37 8.83
N ASP A 2 2.66 6.93 8.35
CA ASP A 2 2.83 8.39 8.22
C ASP A 2 2.53 8.78 6.77
N LEU A 3 1.82 9.89 6.58
CA LEU A 3 1.32 10.34 5.29
C LEU A 3 1.48 11.86 5.19
N SER A 4 2.19 12.31 4.17
CA SER A 4 2.32 13.73 3.83
C SER A 4 1.86 13.96 2.39
N ARG A 5 1.23 15.12 2.15
CA ARG A 5 0.93 15.62 0.80
C ARG A 5 2.07 16.46 0.22
N SER A 6 3.11 16.72 1.02
CA SER A 6 4.28 17.49 0.62
C SER A 6 5.55 16.66 0.83
N ALA A 7 6.25 16.41 -0.26
CA ALA A 7 7.57 15.80 -0.30
C ALA A 7 8.34 16.41 -1.48
N GLU A 8 8.98 17.55 -1.24
CA GLU A 8 9.66 18.34 -2.28
C GLU A 8 10.87 17.63 -2.90
N TYR A 9 11.32 16.53 -2.30
CA TYR A 9 12.44 15.68 -2.75
C TYR A 9 12.00 14.41 -3.48
N GLY A 10 10.69 14.23 -3.72
CA GLY A 10 10.11 13.17 -4.55
C GLY A 10 9.22 12.19 -3.80
N TYR A 11 8.81 11.10 -4.46
CA TYR A 11 7.94 10.08 -3.87
C TYR A 11 8.68 9.28 -2.78
N ASP A 12 8.34 9.54 -1.52
CA ASP A 12 8.83 8.78 -0.36
C ASP A 12 7.82 7.71 0.08
N GLN A 13 8.17 6.45 -0.15
CA GLN A 13 7.41 5.26 0.20
C GLN A 13 8.33 4.24 0.86
N ARG A 14 8.39 4.27 2.18
CA ARG A 14 9.18 3.33 2.98
C ARG A 14 8.31 2.30 3.66
N ILE A 15 8.82 1.09 3.75
CA ILE A 15 8.22 -0.01 4.50
C ILE A 15 9.29 -0.54 5.44
N GLU A 16 8.94 -0.73 6.71
CA GLU A 16 9.79 -1.33 7.72
C GLU A 16 9.03 -2.42 8.48
N VAL A 17 9.71 -3.54 8.76
CA VAL A 17 9.18 -4.65 9.54
C VAL A 17 10.23 -5.07 10.56
N ALA A 18 10.00 -4.72 11.81
CA ALA A 18 10.84 -5.13 12.94
C ALA A 18 10.32 -6.43 13.55
N GLY A 19 11.23 -7.35 13.89
CA GLY A 19 10.90 -8.58 14.59
C GLY A 19 12.02 -9.00 15.54
N GLU A 20 11.83 -10.13 16.21
CA GLU A 20 12.76 -10.66 17.22
C GLU A 20 14.19 -10.92 16.69
N HIS A 21 14.34 -11.13 15.38
CA HIS A 21 15.62 -11.46 14.73
C HIS A 21 16.21 -10.32 13.90
N GLY A 22 15.62 -9.13 13.94
CA GLY A 22 16.13 -7.96 13.21
C GLY A 22 15.04 -7.17 12.50
N MET A 23 15.41 -6.55 11.37
CA MET A 23 14.59 -5.58 10.66
C MET A 23 14.74 -5.76 9.15
N LEU A 24 13.61 -5.69 8.43
CA LEU A 24 13.58 -5.54 6.97
C LEU A 24 13.13 -4.13 6.61
N GLN A 25 13.77 -3.53 5.60
CA GLN A 25 13.41 -2.21 5.11
C GLN A 25 13.40 -2.16 3.58
N VAL A 26 12.38 -1.48 3.04
CA VAL A 26 12.33 -1.10 1.63
C VAL A 26 12.57 0.41 1.56
N GLN A 27 13.64 0.79 0.88
CA GLN A 27 14.03 2.19 0.66
C GLN A 27 13.56 2.69 -0.70
N ASN A 28 13.53 4.00 -0.88
CA ASN A 28 13.15 4.62 -2.15
C ASN A 28 14.29 4.56 -3.18
N PRO A 29 13.98 4.34 -4.46
CA PRO A 29 14.96 4.51 -5.52
C PRO A 29 15.26 6.00 -5.76
N SER A 30 16.54 6.35 -5.80
CA SER A 30 17.01 7.61 -6.36
C SER A 30 16.82 7.63 -7.88
N LYS A 31 16.71 8.84 -8.45
CA LYS A 31 16.59 9.07 -9.89
C LYS A 31 17.76 8.47 -10.68
N THR A 32 18.96 8.52 -10.11
CA THR A 32 20.17 7.90 -10.64
C THR A 32 20.93 7.17 -9.54
N ALA A 33 21.84 6.27 -9.93
CA ALA A 33 22.77 5.63 -8.99
C ALA A 33 23.97 6.52 -8.64
N MET A 34 23.95 7.81 -9.02
CA MET A 34 25.05 8.72 -8.79
C MET A 34 25.18 9.03 -7.30
N VAL A 35 26.40 8.88 -6.79
CA VAL A 35 26.80 9.28 -5.44
C VAL A 35 28.02 10.18 -5.56
N GLN A 36 27.95 11.36 -4.94
CA GLN A 36 29.07 12.27 -4.85
C GLN A 36 29.70 12.15 -3.46
N SER A 37 31.00 11.83 -3.40
CA SER A 37 31.78 11.75 -2.16
C SER A 37 32.85 12.83 -2.12
N THR A 38 32.77 13.72 -1.13
CA THR A 38 33.74 14.80 -0.93
C THR A 38 34.13 14.90 0.55
N LYS A 39 35.08 15.78 0.88
CA LYS A 39 35.39 16.10 2.29
C LYS A 39 34.18 16.65 3.06
N ALA A 40 33.22 17.25 2.36
CA ALA A 40 32.00 17.79 2.96
C ALA A 40 30.94 16.71 3.26
N GLY A 41 31.08 15.50 2.70
CA GLY A 41 30.14 14.40 2.92
C GLY A 41 29.81 13.62 1.66
N ILE A 42 28.79 12.76 1.81
CA ILE A 42 28.24 11.90 0.76
C ILE A 42 26.82 12.40 0.43
N THR A 43 26.57 12.70 -0.84
CA THR A 43 25.24 13.07 -1.35
C THR A 43 24.81 12.12 -2.45
N ALA A 44 23.50 11.86 -2.51
CA ALA A 44 22.85 11.08 -3.56
C ALA A 44 21.84 11.96 -4.31
N ASP A 45 21.44 11.51 -5.49
CA ASP A 45 20.40 12.17 -6.29
C ASP A 45 19.01 12.09 -5.62
N THR A 46 18.10 12.97 -6.03
CA THR A 46 16.73 13.03 -5.47
C THR A 46 15.92 11.77 -5.81
N LEU A 47 14.78 11.59 -5.15
CA LEU A 47 13.88 10.48 -5.43
C LEU A 47 13.15 10.68 -6.76
N LEU A 48 12.51 9.63 -7.26
CA LEU A 48 11.63 9.76 -8.42
C LEU A 48 10.47 10.71 -8.11
N HIS A 49 10.25 11.71 -8.96
CA HIS A 49 9.21 12.74 -8.78
C HIS A 49 7.96 12.50 -9.62
N SER A 50 8.09 11.75 -10.71
CA SER A 50 7.02 11.54 -11.68
C SER A 50 6.26 10.25 -11.39
N PHE A 51 4.92 10.31 -11.40
CA PHE A 51 4.06 9.14 -11.18
C PHE A 51 4.34 8.01 -12.19
N PRO A 52 4.37 8.27 -13.52
CA PRO A 52 4.78 7.25 -14.49
C PRO A 52 6.17 6.66 -14.22
N GLU A 53 7.16 7.48 -13.81
CA GLU A 53 8.50 6.95 -13.55
C GLU A 53 8.52 6.03 -12.34
N ARG A 54 7.80 6.41 -11.27
CA ARG A 54 7.76 5.68 -10.01
C ARG A 54 6.97 4.38 -10.09
N PHE A 55 5.86 4.35 -10.85
CA PHE A 55 4.92 3.22 -10.86
C PHE A 55 4.88 2.41 -12.16
N ARG A 56 5.64 2.79 -13.19
CA ARG A 56 5.66 2.08 -14.49
C ARG A 56 5.85 0.58 -14.34
N GLU A 57 6.82 0.14 -13.55
CA GLU A 57 7.08 -1.30 -13.36
C GLU A 57 5.91 -1.99 -12.64
N ALA A 58 5.37 -1.37 -11.59
CA ALA A 58 4.23 -1.91 -10.85
C ALA A 58 3.00 -2.08 -11.77
N TYR A 59 2.69 -1.09 -12.60
CA TYR A 59 1.57 -1.17 -13.55
C TYR A 59 1.80 -2.17 -14.67
N GLN A 60 3.04 -2.31 -15.14
CA GLN A 60 3.38 -3.34 -16.12
C GLN A 60 3.13 -4.73 -15.55
N LEU A 61 3.64 -5.00 -14.34
CA LEU A 61 3.44 -6.28 -13.65
C LEU A 61 1.96 -6.54 -13.31
N GLU A 62 1.20 -5.50 -12.96
CA GLU A 62 -0.24 -5.60 -12.71
C GLU A 62 -1.00 -6.00 -13.99
N LEU A 63 -0.71 -5.36 -15.12
CA LEU A 63 -1.33 -5.67 -16.40
C LEU A 63 -0.96 -7.07 -16.89
N ASP A 64 0.31 -7.47 -16.77
CA ASP A 64 0.75 -8.82 -17.11
C ASP A 64 -0.01 -9.86 -16.25
N SER A 65 -0.11 -9.63 -14.94
CA SER A 65 -0.88 -10.50 -14.04
C SER A 65 -2.36 -10.54 -14.39
N PHE A 66 -2.94 -9.44 -14.88
CA PHE A 66 -4.32 -9.39 -15.32
C PHE A 66 -4.54 -10.22 -16.60
N ILE A 67 -3.64 -10.09 -17.58
CA ILE A 67 -3.68 -10.85 -18.83
C ILE A 67 -3.60 -12.36 -18.55
N ASP A 68 -2.70 -12.78 -17.66
CA ASP A 68 -2.56 -14.19 -17.29
C ASP A 68 -3.86 -14.76 -16.71
N VAL A 69 -4.56 -13.99 -15.88
CA VAL A 69 -5.85 -14.40 -15.31
C VAL A 69 -6.91 -14.58 -16.40
N VAL A 70 -7.03 -13.59 -17.30
CA VAL A 70 -8.02 -13.64 -18.39
C VAL A 70 -7.74 -14.79 -19.36
N GLN A 71 -6.47 -15.17 -19.53
CA GLN A 71 -6.06 -16.32 -20.34
C GLN A 71 -6.16 -17.67 -19.61
N GLY A 72 -6.59 -17.69 -18.34
CA GLY A 72 -6.69 -18.92 -17.54
C GLY A 72 -5.34 -19.50 -17.13
N LYS A 73 -4.25 -18.70 -17.18
CA LYS A 73 -2.89 -19.10 -16.82
C LYS A 73 -2.55 -18.85 -15.35
N GLY A 74 -3.44 -18.18 -14.61
CA GLY A 74 -3.27 -17.88 -13.21
C GLY A 74 -4.57 -17.49 -12.52
N ASN A 75 -4.49 -17.32 -11.20
CA ASN A 75 -5.59 -16.81 -10.39
C ASN A 75 -5.37 -15.32 -10.07
N PRO A 76 -6.44 -14.52 -9.89
CA PRO A 76 -6.30 -13.13 -9.48
C PRO A 76 -5.48 -13.02 -8.19
N ARG A 77 -4.46 -12.17 -8.16
CA ARG A 77 -3.69 -11.89 -6.93
C ARG A 77 -4.46 -11.00 -5.95
N LEU A 78 -5.36 -10.17 -6.49
CA LEU A 78 -6.25 -9.30 -5.73
C LEU A 78 -7.67 -9.85 -5.81
N HIS A 79 -8.34 -9.84 -4.67
CA HIS A 79 -9.73 -10.26 -4.54
C HIS A 79 -10.56 -9.12 -3.96
N TRP A 80 -11.85 -9.09 -4.30
CA TRP A 80 -12.81 -8.10 -3.80
C TRP A 80 -12.76 -7.94 -2.26
N GLY A 81 -12.48 -9.03 -1.52
CA GLY A 81 -12.40 -9.02 -0.06
C GLY A 81 -11.26 -8.14 0.47
N ALA A 82 -10.11 -8.16 -0.19
CA ALA A 82 -8.98 -7.30 0.16
C ALA A 82 -9.31 -5.82 -0.11
N SER A 83 -9.91 -5.53 -1.27
CA SER A 83 -10.35 -4.17 -1.62
C SER A 83 -11.36 -3.62 -0.61
N ARG A 84 -12.31 -4.46 -0.19
CA ARG A 84 -13.33 -4.07 0.78
C ARG A 84 -12.75 -3.85 2.18
N MET A 85 -11.83 -4.71 2.63
CA MET A 85 -11.16 -4.52 3.92
C MET A 85 -10.40 -3.18 3.95
N ASN A 86 -9.75 -2.80 2.84
CA ASN A 86 -9.10 -1.50 2.73
C ASN A 86 -10.09 -0.34 2.92
N THR A 87 -11.30 -0.43 2.35
CA THR A 87 -12.35 0.59 2.56
C THR A 87 -12.81 0.66 4.02
N ILE A 88 -12.97 -0.49 4.69
CA ILE A 88 -13.34 -0.55 6.11
C ILE A 88 -12.27 0.13 6.98
N ILE A 89 -10.99 -0.16 6.72
CA ILE A 89 -9.88 0.48 7.43
C ILE A 89 -9.83 1.99 7.16
N ALA A 90 -10.05 2.41 5.91
CA ALA A 90 -10.08 3.83 5.55
C ALA A 90 -11.20 4.58 6.28
N GLU A 91 -12.38 3.96 6.41
CA GLU A 91 -13.50 4.55 7.15
C GLU A 91 -13.23 4.60 8.66
N ALA A 92 -12.67 3.54 9.25
CA ALA A 92 -12.23 3.56 10.65
C ALA A 92 -11.23 4.69 10.90
N ALA A 93 -10.24 4.88 10.01
CA ALA A 93 -9.26 5.96 10.11
C ALA A 93 -9.91 7.35 9.99
N ARG A 94 -10.91 7.51 9.10
CA ARG A 94 -11.70 8.75 8.98
C ARG A 94 -12.46 9.05 10.27
N ILE A 95 -13.17 8.06 10.83
CA ILE A 95 -13.89 8.18 12.10
C ILE A 95 -12.93 8.55 13.23
N ALA A 96 -11.81 7.82 13.36
CA ALA A 96 -10.78 8.07 14.37
C ALA A 96 -10.21 9.50 14.28
N ALA A 97 -9.98 10.01 13.07
CA ALA A 97 -9.48 11.36 12.85
C ALA A 97 -10.48 12.45 13.28
N VAL A 98 -11.78 12.24 13.04
CA VAL A 98 -12.85 13.18 13.41
C VAL A 98 -13.12 13.13 14.92
N GLU A 99 -13.33 11.94 15.46
CA GLU A 99 -13.70 11.71 16.86
C GLU A 99 -12.51 11.82 17.83
N LYS A 100 -11.28 11.81 17.29
CA LYS A 100 -10.02 11.83 18.05
C LYS A 100 -9.91 10.69 19.06
N LYS A 101 -10.40 9.51 18.67
CA LYS A 101 -10.39 8.28 19.48
C LYS A 101 -9.85 7.12 18.66
N VAL A 102 -9.33 6.12 19.36
CA VAL A 102 -9.01 4.84 18.74
C VAL A 102 -10.33 4.18 18.34
N VAL A 103 -10.40 3.68 17.11
CA VAL A 103 -11.56 2.92 16.62
C VAL A 103 -11.14 1.48 16.44
N THR A 104 -11.82 0.57 17.13
CA THR A 104 -11.64 -0.87 16.96
C THR A 104 -12.58 -1.35 15.87
N ILE A 105 -12.02 -2.05 14.88
CA ILE A 105 -12.81 -2.72 13.85
C ILE A 105 -13.13 -4.12 14.37
N LYS A 106 -14.39 -4.39 14.71
CA LYS A 106 -14.86 -5.75 15.01
C LYS A 106 -15.37 -6.40 13.75
N TYR A 107 -14.60 -7.38 13.27
CA TYR A 107 -15.01 -8.21 12.17
C TYR A 107 -15.89 -9.37 12.66
N THR A 108 -17.14 -9.43 12.21
CA THR A 108 -18.13 -10.39 12.72
C THR A 108 -18.38 -11.55 11.75
N GLY A 109 -18.03 -11.41 10.48
CA GLY A 109 -18.02 -12.52 9.54
C GLY A 109 -18.09 -12.13 8.07
N THR A 110 -18.15 -13.15 7.23
CA THR A 110 -18.47 -13.02 5.80
C THR A 110 -19.78 -13.74 5.51
N LYS A 111 -20.74 -13.04 4.90
CA LYS A 111 -22.03 -13.61 4.50
C LYS A 111 -22.20 -13.59 2.99
N GLN A 112 -22.18 -14.75 2.35
CA GLN A 112 -22.52 -14.86 0.94
C GLN A 112 -24.04 -15.00 0.78
N THR A 113 -24.69 -14.02 0.17
CA THR A 113 -26.16 -13.96 0.07
C THR A 113 -26.69 -14.75 -1.14
N ALA A 114 -25.84 -15.08 -2.12
CA ALA A 114 -26.15 -15.97 -3.24
C ALA A 114 -24.88 -16.67 -3.79
N PRO A 115 -24.98 -17.84 -4.46
CA PRO A 115 -23.82 -18.62 -4.94
C PRO A 115 -22.84 -17.88 -5.86
N ARG A 116 -23.27 -16.77 -6.48
CA ARG A 116 -22.44 -15.90 -7.34
C ARG A 116 -22.38 -14.45 -6.85
N SER A 117 -22.93 -14.13 -5.69
CA SER A 117 -22.79 -12.79 -5.12
C SER A 117 -21.43 -12.63 -4.49
N ASP A 118 -20.88 -11.41 -4.58
CA ASP A 118 -19.76 -11.02 -3.74
C ASP A 118 -20.21 -11.11 -2.26
N PRO A 119 -19.46 -11.84 -1.42
CA PRO A 119 -19.79 -11.96 -0.02
C PRO A 119 -19.77 -10.62 0.71
N VAL A 120 -20.66 -10.50 1.71
CA VAL A 120 -20.78 -9.32 2.55
C VAL A 120 -19.86 -9.46 3.76
N LEU A 121 -18.88 -8.57 3.94
CA LEU A 121 -18.14 -8.45 5.21
C LEU A 121 -18.99 -7.69 6.23
N GLU A 122 -19.32 -8.35 7.32
CA GLU A 122 -20.01 -7.75 8.46
C GLU A 122 -18.95 -7.22 9.43
N CYS A 123 -18.98 -5.91 9.69
CA CYS A 123 -18.07 -5.25 10.62
C CYS A 123 -18.74 -4.12 11.39
N GLU A 124 -18.32 -3.93 12.63
CA GLU A 124 -18.78 -2.85 13.51
C GLU A 124 -17.57 -2.00 13.94
N TYR A 125 -17.79 -0.71 14.14
CA TYR A 125 -16.79 0.23 14.65
C TYR A 125 -17.10 0.53 16.12
N GLU A 126 -16.14 0.25 16.99
CA GLU A 126 -16.26 0.49 18.43
C GLU A 126 -15.24 1.54 18.90
N PHE A 127 -15.62 2.30 19.93
CA PHE A 127 -14.89 3.47 20.45
C PHE A 127 -14.38 3.25 21.87
#